data_AF-A0A8B8AMU1-F1
#
_entry.id   AF-A0A8B8AMU1-F1
#
_cell.length_a   1.000
_cell.length_b   1.000
_cell.length_c   1.000
_cell.angle_alpha   90.00
_cell.angle_beta   90.00
_cell.angle_gamma   90.00
#
_symmetry.space_group_name_H-M   'P 1'
#
loop_
_entity.id
_entity.type
_entity.pdbx_description
1 polymer ?
#
loop_
_entity_poly.entity_id
_entity_poly.type
_entity_poly.pdbx_seq_one_letter_code
_entity_poly.pdbx_strand_id
1 'polypeptide(L)'
;MYPKLVEFMEHCCVSRKYFFTVRKYGASDCQICDPPRLPVDVFSQLHNSPDPVPGDGEHKREFSEVFGTETTEEYCPSFSAKHFQQSRKQLLPTVMEYSSVPLLRQQKQ
;
A
#
# COMPACT_ATOMS: atom_id res chain seq x y z
N MET A 1 -14.57 -10.72 -20.05
CA MET A 1 -14.41 -9.81 -18.89
C MET A 1 -15.64 -9.96 -18.01
N TYR A 2 -15.51 -10.06 -16.69
CA TYR A 2 -16.64 -10.33 -15.79
C TYR A 2 -17.27 -9.00 -15.33
N PRO A 3 -18.42 -8.56 -15.89
CA PRO A 3 -18.94 -7.20 -15.65
C PRO A 3 -19.26 -6.94 -14.18
N LYS A 4 -19.87 -7.92 -13.50
CA LYS A 4 -20.17 -7.83 -12.06
C LYS A 4 -18.92 -7.69 -11.19
N LEU A 5 -17.81 -8.29 -11.60
CA LEU A 5 -16.54 -8.19 -10.86
C LEU A 5 -15.93 -6.79 -11.05
N VAL A 6 -16.00 -6.22 -12.24
CA VAL A 6 -15.53 -4.86 -12.52
C VAL A 6 -16.33 -3.86 -11.70
N GLU A 7 -17.66 -3.98 -11.73
CA GLU A 7 -18.57 -3.16 -10.92
C GLU A 7 -18.24 -3.26 -9.42
N PHE A 8 -17.99 -4.48 -8.91
CA PHE A 8 -17.55 -4.66 -7.52
C PHE A 8 -16.21 -3.98 -7.23
N MET A 9 -15.23 -4.10 -8.11
CA MET A 9 -13.91 -3.49 -7.92
C MET A 9 -13.97 -1.96 -7.95
N GLU A 10 -14.78 -1.37 -8.83
CA GLU A 10 -14.95 0.09 -8.91
C GLU A 10 -15.74 0.65 -7.72
N HIS A 11 -16.68 -0.11 -7.17
CA HIS A 11 -17.54 0.32 -6.08
C HIS A 11 -16.95 0.06 -4.68
N CYS A 12 -16.40 -1.14 -4.44
CA CYS A 12 -15.99 -1.60 -3.11
C CYS A 12 -14.48 -1.57 -2.87
N CYS A 13 -13.68 -1.38 -3.92
CA CYS A 13 -12.23 -1.47 -3.79
C CYS A 13 -11.58 -0.12 -4.02
N VAL A 14 -10.53 0.15 -3.26
CA VAL A 14 -9.57 1.20 -3.59
C VAL A 14 -8.30 0.50 -4.05
N SER A 15 -8.02 0.60 -5.34
CA SER A 15 -6.78 0.10 -5.92
C SER A 15 -5.66 1.11 -5.69
N ARG A 16 -4.52 0.59 -5.25
CA ARG A 16 -3.28 1.34 -5.06
C ARG A 16 -2.15 0.61 -5.80
N LYS A 17 -0.98 1.24 -5.88
CA LYS A 17 0.18 0.73 -6.61
C LYS A 17 0.69 -0.60 -6.07
N TYR A 18 0.67 -0.77 -4.74
CA TYR A 18 1.26 -1.93 -4.06
C TYR A 18 0.24 -2.79 -3.33
N PHE A 19 -0.97 -2.29 -3.13
CA PHE A 19 -2.03 -3.01 -2.44
C PHE A 19 -3.39 -2.59 -3.00
N PHE A 20 -4.43 -3.30 -2.61
CA PHE A 20 -5.79 -2.83 -2.78
C PHE A 20 -6.51 -3.06 -1.46
N THR A 21 -7.47 -2.20 -1.17
CA THR A 21 -8.33 -2.36 0.00
C THR A 21 -9.73 -2.67 -0.49
N VAL A 22 -10.42 -3.56 0.23
CA VAL A 22 -11.84 -3.85 0.02
C VAL A 22 -12.58 -3.28 1.22
N ARG A 23 -13.48 -2.33 0.98
CA ARG A 23 -14.31 -1.72 2.00
C ARG A 23 -15.76 -1.67 1.51
N LYS A 24 -16.68 -2.19 2.31
CA LYS A 24 -18.11 -2.05 2.03
C LYS A 24 -18.52 -0.59 2.21
N TYR A 25 -19.48 -0.14 1.40
CA TYR A 25 -19.99 1.24 1.48
C TYR A 25 -20.87 1.45 2.73
N GLY A 26 -21.53 0.38 3.20
CA GLY A 26 -22.33 0.40 4.42
C GLY A 26 -23.77 0.86 4.26
N ALA A 27 -24.16 1.31 3.06
CA ALA A 27 -25.54 1.65 2.76
C ALA A 27 -26.41 0.39 2.66
N SER A 28 -27.61 0.44 3.26
CA SER A 28 -28.54 -0.71 3.30
C SER A 28 -29.14 -1.05 1.95
N ASP A 29 -29.12 -0.12 1.00
CA ASP A 29 -29.59 -0.24 -0.37
C ASP A 29 -28.49 -0.66 -1.37
N CYS A 30 -27.24 -0.82 -0.90
CA CYS A 30 -26.12 -1.27 -1.71
C CYS A 30 -26.35 -2.70 -2.21
N GLN A 31 -26.67 -2.85 -3.50
CA GLN A 31 -26.89 -4.17 -4.14
C GLN A 31 -25.58 -4.92 -4.43
N ILE A 32 -24.43 -4.26 -4.29
CA ILE A 32 -23.12 -4.82 -4.62
C ILE A 32 -22.46 -5.44 -3.39
N CYS A 33 -22.55 -4.78 -2.24
CA CYS A 33 -21.69 -5.02 -1.10
C CYS A 33 -22.35 -5.76 0.07
N ASP A 34 -23.68 -5.96 0.01
CA ASP A 34 -24.54 -6.39 1.13
C ASP A 34 -24.40 -5.52 2.39
N PRO A 35 -25.42 -5.46 3.25
CA PRO A 35 -25.32 -4.75 4.52
C PRO A 35 -24.11 -5.23 5.37
N PRO A 36 -23.42 -4.32 6.09
CA PRO A 36 -22.40 -4.70 7.05
C PRO A 36 -22.98 -5.63 8.12
N ARG A 37 -22.20 -6.65 8.51
CA ARG A 37 -22.55 -7.54 9.64
C ARG A 37 -22.20 -6.93 10.99
N LEU A 38 -21.36 -5.91 10.99
CA LEU A 38 -20.95 -5.20 12.20
C LEU A 38 -22.02 -4.17 12.58
N PRO A 39 -22.18 -3.87 13.88
CA PRO A 39 -22.94 -2.72 14.34
C PRO A 39 -22.50 -1.44 13.63
N VAL A 40 -23.46 -0.56 13.33
CA VAL A 40 -23.23 0.65 12.52
C VAL A 40 -22.19 1.56 13.17
N ASP A 41 -22.21 1.68 14.50
CA ASP A 41 -21.26 2.45 15.29
C ASP A 41 -19.83 1.92 15.15
N VAL A 42 -19.63 0.61 15.19
CA VAL A 42 -18.32 -0.03 15.01
C VAL A 42 -17.87 0.07 13.54
N PHE A 43 -18.78 -0.18 12.61
CA PHE A 43 -18.49 -0.15 11.18
C PHE A 43 -18.08 1.26 10.70
N SER A 44 -18.74 2.30 11.23
CA SER A 44 -18.46 3.69 10.86
C SER A 44 -17.04 4.15 11.25
N GLN A 45 -16.42 3.50 12.22
CA GLN A 45 -15.05 3.78 12.67
C GLN A 45 -13.98 3.05 11.86
N LEU A 46 -14.36 2.13 10.95
CA LEU A 46 -13.42 1.46 10.08
C LEU A 46 -13.01 2.40 8.96
N HIS A 47 -11.70 2.63 8.83
CA HIS A 47 -11.12 3.41 7.74
C HIS A 47 -10.12 2.58 6.94
N ASN A 48 -9.88 2.99 5.69
CA ASN A 48 -8.80 2.40 4.91
C ASN A 48 -7.46 2.79 5.55
N SER A 49 -6.45 1.95 5.33
CA SER A 49 -5.08 2.34 5.70
C SER A 49 -4.71 3.60 4.91
N PRO A 50 -4.23 4.65 5.59
CA PRO A 50 -3.75 5.85 4.92
C PRO A 50 -2.46 5.57 4.15
N ASP A 51 -2.23 6.32 3.08
CA ASP A 51 -0.95 6.38 2.40
C ASP A 51 0.07 7.14 3.23
N PRO A 52 1.38 6.88 3.03
CA PRO A 52 2.42 7.72 3.60
C PRO A 52 2.32 9.16 3.07
N VAL A 53 1.96 10.10 3.94
CA VAL A 53 1.95 11.54 3.64
C VAL A 53 3.18 12.20 4.24
N PRO A 54 3.89 13.09 3.53
CA PRO A 54 4.99 13.86 4.09
C PRO A 54 4.52 14.71 5.28
N GLY A 55 5.33 14.70 6.33
CA GLY A 55 5.23 15.61 7.47
C GLY A 55 6.34 16.67 7.39
N ASP A 56 6.73 17.19 8.55
CA ASP A 56 7.79 18.18 8.63
C ASP A 56 9.18 17.56 8.39
N GLY A 57 9.94 18.17 7.48
CA GLY A 57 11.29 17.74 7.13
C GLY A 57 11.32 16.40 6.37
N GLU A 58 12.10 15.44 6.87
CA GLU A 58 12.27 14.11 6.25
C GLU A 58 11.34 13.03 6.85
N HIS A 59 10.42 13.42 7.74
CA HIS A 59 9.50 12.51 8.42
C HIS A 59 8.16 12.40 7.68
N LYS A 60 7.49 11.27 7.88
CA LYS A 60 6.09 11.10 7.46
C LYS A 60 5.19 11.61 8.57
N ARG A 61 3.97 12.03 8.20
CA ARG A 61 2.95 12.41 9.16
C ARG A 61 2.61 11.24 10.09
N GLU A 62 2.26 11.54 11.34
CA GLU A 62 1.88 10.49 12.29
C GLU A 62 0.59 9.79 11.86
N PHE A 63 0.49 8.50 12.18
CA PHE A 63 -0.66 7.68 11.80
C PHE A 63 -1.97 8.24 12.36
N SER A 64 -1.98 8.67 13.62
CA SER A 64 -3.14 9.28 14.30
C SER A 64 -3.68 10.50 13.56
N GLU A 65 -2.82 11.27 12.88
CA GLU A 65 -3.20 12.48 12.15
C GLU A 65 -3.76 12.18 10.75
N VAL A 66 -3.35 11.06 10.14
CA VAL A 66 -3.79 10.66 8.80
C VAL A 66 -4.90 9.61 8.82
N PHE A 67 -5.06 8.86 9.90
CA PHE A 67 -6.05 7.79 9.98
C PHE A 67 -7.47 8.35 9.85
N GLY A 68 -8.23 7.78 8.92
CA GLY A 68 -9.60 8.24 8.62
C GLY A 68 -9.70 9.46 7.71
N THR A 69 -8.56 10.03 7.31
CA THR A 69 -8.52 11.05 6.26
C THR A 69 -8.38 10.41 4.87
N GLU A 70 -8.78 11.13 3.82
CA GLU A 70 -8.52 10.71 2.45
C GLU A 70 -7.08 11.05 2.08
N THR A 71 -6.31 10.02 1.73
CA THR A 71 -4.92 10.15 1.29
C THR A 71 -4.76 9.66 -0.15
N THR A 72 -3.73 10.16 -0.83
CA THR A 72 -3.43 9.82 -2.22
C THR A 72 -2.06 9.16 -2.36
N GLU A 73 -1.81 8.51 -3.49
CA GLU A 73 -0.51 7.88 -3.76
C GLU A 73 0.54 8.84 -4.32
N GLU A 74 0.31 10.16 -4.31
CA GLU A 74 1.20 11.14 -4.93
C GLU A 74 2.67 11.01 -4.49
N TYR A 75 2.87 10.59 -3.23
CA TYR A 75 4.20 10.42 -2.63
C TYR A 75 4.75 8.99 -2.70
N CYS A 76 4.07 8.08 -3.42
CA CYS A 76 4.57 6.74 -3.61
C CYS A 76 5.90 6.78 -4.39
N PRO A 77 6.98 6.13 -3.88
CA PRO A 77 8.31 6.23 -4.46
C PRO A 77 8.40 5.87 -5.94
N SER A 78 7.51 4.99 -6.42
CA SER A 78 7.49 4.56 -7.82
C SER A 78 6.80 5.52 -8.79
N PHE A 79 6.01 6.49 -8.32
CA PHE A 79 5.42 7.52 -9.20
C PHE A 79 6.40 8.66 -9.48
N SER A 80 7.36 8.90 -8.59
CA SER A 80 8.38 9.93 -8.74
C SER A 80 9.68 9.37 -9.31
N ALA A 81 9.71 9.11 -10.62
CA ALA A 81 10.94 8.77 -11.34
C ALA A 81 12.07 9.83 -11.19
N LYS A 82 11.76 11.02 -10.68
CA LYS A 82 12.70 12.13 -10.43
C LYS A 82 13.27 12.18 -8.99
N HIS A 83 12.59 11.61 -7.98
CA HIS A 83 13.08 11.66 -6.58
C HIS A 83 14.12 10.59 -6.25
N PHE A 84 14.18 9.51 -7.03
CA PHE A 84 15.19 8.44 -6.89
C PHE A 84 16.64 8.92 -7.13
N GLN A 85 16.85 10.09 -7.76
CA GLN A 85 18.19 10.63 -7.98
C GLN A 85 18.76 11.36 -6.75
N GLN A 86 17.92 11.79 -5.82
CA GLN A 86 18.35 12.58 -4.65
C GLN A 86 18.69 11.68 -3.45
N SER A 87 17.93 10.60 -3.22
CA SER A 87 18.26 9.57 -2.21
C SER A 87 19.48 8.72 -2.57
N ARG A 88 19.80 8.57 -3.88
CA ARG A 88 21.01 7.89 -4.34
C ARG A 88 22.30 8.62 -4.00
N LYS A 89 22.25 9.92 -3.67
CA LYS A 89 23.42 10.71 -3.25
C LYS A 89 23.73 10.58 -1.76
N GLN A 90 22.82 10.01 -0.96
CA GLN A 90 23.01 9.82 0.49
C GLN A 90 23.16 8.34 0.89
N LEU A 91 22.81 7.39 0.04
CA LEU A 91 23.19 6.00 0.23
C LEU A 91 24.67 5.84 -0.11
N LEU A 92 25.53 5.87 0.90
CA LEU A 92 26.83 5.18 0.84
C LEU A 92 26.59 3.78 0.26
N PRO A 93 27.44 3.30 -0.67
CA PRO A 93 27.22 2.01 -1.26
C PRO A 93 27.41 0.96 -0.17
N THR A 94 26.33 0.44 0.37
CA THR A 94 26.36 -0.89 0.99
C THR A 94 26.59 -1.85 -0.16
N VAL A 95 27.87 -2.08 -0.47
CA VAL A 95 28.30 -3.24 -1.22
C VAL A 95 27.74 -4.43 -0.44
N MET A 96 26.66 -5.04 -0.94
CA MET A 96 26.40 -6.43 -0.62
C MET A 96 27.52 -7.21 -1.29
N GLU A 97 28.62 -7.38 -0.55
CA GLU A 97 29.67 -8.29 -0.91
C GLU A 97 29.05 -9.69 -0.86
N TYR A 98 28.50 -10.14 -1.99
CA TYR A 98 28.22 -11.54 -2.19
C TYR A 98 29.58 -12.24 -2.20
N SER A 99 30.05 -12.62 -1.02
CA SER A 99 31.14 -13.58 -0.89
C SER A 99 30.70 -14.85 -1.61
N SER A 100 31.28 -15.07 -2.79
CA SER A 100 31.09 -16.26 -3.60
C SER A 100 31.28 -17.50 -2.74
N VAL A 101 30.20 -18.25 -2.54
CA VAL A 101 30.27 -19.56 -1.88
C VAL A 101 31.13 -20.47 -2.77
N PRO A 102 32.23 -21.06 -2.28
CA PRO A 102 33.02 -21.98 -3.10
C PRO A 102 32.20 -23.25 -3.38
N LEU A 103 31.95 -23.52 -4.66
CA LEU A 103 31.49 -24.84 -5.11
C LEU A 103 32.58 -25.87 -4.81
N LEU A 104 32.40 -26.63 -3.73
CA LEU A 104 33.19 -27.83 -3.44
C LEU A 104 32.96 -28.84 -4.57
N ARG A 105 33.95 -28.96 -5.48
CA ARG A 105 34.08 -30.12 -6.35
C ARG A 105 34.34 -31.34 -5.48
N GLN A 106 33.33 -32.20 -5.32
CA GLN A 106 33.58 -33.57 -4.86
C GLN A 106 34.33 -34.31 -5.98
N GLN A 107 35.64 -34.48 -5.82
CA GLN A 107 36.34 -35.61 -6.43
C GLN A 107 36.22 -36.77 -5.44
N LYS A 108 35.44 -37.78 -5.81
CA LYS A 108 35.52 -39.10 -5.18
C LYS A 108 36.34 -39.99 -6.12
N GLN A 109 37.30 -40.66 -5.48
CA GLN A 109 38.36 -41.52 -6.01
C GLN A 109 37.88 -42.59 -6.99
#